data_AF-A0A0F6TNR6-F1
#
_entry.id   AF-A0A0F6TNR6-F1
#
_cell.length_a   1.000
_cell.length_b   1.000
_cell.length_c   1.000
_cell.angle_alpha   90.00
_cell.angle_beta   90.00
_cell.angle_gamma   90.00
#
_symmetry.space_group_name_H-M   'P 1'
#
loop_
_entity.id
_entity.type
_entity.pdbx_description
1 polymer ?
#
loop_
_entity_poly.entity_id
_entity_poly.type
_entity_poly.pdbx_seq_one_letter_code
_entity_poly.pdbx_strand_id
1 'polypeptide(L)'
;MDAIRDLIANDETISDRVAELTMVDHLVSSTVHAIDGKPLPQSTEQLMAKSQSSSPSNVIEMSFWRKASHSVREHIAIAAVFILTFGVTIGVFLGSSPGSYNPDWDTISQHLTQKPSDQVFTLDSQWDLNIQASFINTKDDYCRLFTLRSAAEAHINIACNTGNSWQLHSRLPTDASSPDTYRTASVHPELDALLDSTLKGSFLNRSQENEAIDNHWQSQ
;
A
#
# COMPACT_ATOMS: atom_id res chain seq x y z
N MET A 1 -1.78 -0.34 -36.70
CA MET A 1 -1.89 1.09 -37.06
C MET A 1 -2.86 1.31 -38.20
N ASP A 2 -2.93 0.42 -39.19
CA ASP A 2 -3.82 0.59 -40.36
C ASP A 2 -5.32 0.53 -40.01
N ALA A 3 -5.73 -0.42 -39.16
CA ALA A 3 -7.12 -0.51 -38.70
C ALA A 3 -7.64 0.76 -37.98
N ILE A 4 -6.76 1.47 -37.28
CA ILE A 4 -7.11 2.74 -36.59
C ILE A 4 -7.25 3.86 -37.62
N ARG A 5 -6.38 3.89 -38.64
CA ARG A 5 -6.46 4.87 -39.73
C ARG A 5 -7.73 4.69 -40.55
N ASP A 6 -8.11 3.45 -40.82
CA ASP A 6 -9.35 3.12 -41.52
C ASP A 6 -10.58 3.53 -40.70
N LEU A 7 -10.58 3.33 -39.38
CA LEU A 7 -11.66 3.78 -38.51
C LEU A 7 -11.79 5.31 -38.48
N ILE A 8 -10.68 6.04 -38.38
CA ILE A 8 -10.69 7.51 -38.43
C ILE A 8 -11.22 7.98 -39.79
N ALA A 9 -10.79 7.36 -40.89
CA ALA A 9 -11.19 7.78 -42.25
C ALA A 9 -12.66 7.51 -42.57
N ASN A 10 -13.28 6.51 -41.94
CA ASN A 10 -14.64 6.07 -42.26
C ASN A 10 -15.69 6.48 -41.21
N ASP A 11 -15.27 6.93 -40.01
CA ASP A 11 -16.16 7.37 -38.95
C ASP A 11 -15.95 8.87 -38.65
N GLU A 12 -16.95 9.67 -39.03
CA GLU A 12 -16.96 11.13 -38.85
C GLU A 12 -16.87 11.52 -37.36
N THR A 13 -17.49 10.75 -36.46
CA THR A 13 -17.49 11.05 -35.02
C THR A 13 -16.10 10.88 -34.40
N ILE A 14 -15.35 9.88 -34.89
CA ILE A 14 -13.97 9.62 -34.46
C ILE A 14 -13.04 10.69 -35.05
N SER A 15 -13.25 11.09 -36.30
CA SER A 15 -12.52 12.21 -36.92
C SER A 15 -12.70 13.51 -36.13
N ASP A 16 -13.93 13.86 -35.76
CA ASP A 16 -14.24 15.06 -34.97
C ASP A 16 -13.58 15.00 -33.59
N ARG A 17 -13.65 13.85 -32.92
CA ARG A 17 -13.03 13.67 -31.60
C ARG A 17 -11.50 13.78 -31.67
N VAL A 18 -10.88 13.24 -32.71
CA VAL A 18 -9.43 13.38 -32.93
C VAL A 18 -9.09 14.85 -33.16
N ALA A 19 -9.86 15.57 -33.98
CA ALA A 19 -9.65 17.00 -34.20
C ALA A 19 -9.73 17.80 -32.89
N GLU A 20 -10.74 17.58 -32.05
CA GLU A 20 -10.87 18.21 -30.74
C GLU A 20 -9.65 17.93 -29.85
N LEU A 21 -9.20 16.68 -29.78
CA LEU A 21 -8.03 16.30 -28.99
C LEU A 21 -6.74 16.97 -29.51
N THR A 22 -6.58 17.10 -30.83
CA THR A 22 -5.40 17.81 -31.39
C THR A 22 -5.41 19.30 -31.06
N MET A 23 -6.58 19.94 -30.95
CA MET A 23 -6.66 21.35 -30.53
C MET A 23 -6.26 21.52 -29.07
N VAL A 24 -6.66 20.59 -28.19
CA VAL A 24 -6.25 20.58 -26.79
C VAL A 24 -4.75 20.36 -26.66
N ASP A 25 -4.19 19.40 -27.41
CA ASP A 25 -2.75 19.13 -27.41
C ASP A 25 -1.94 20.36 -27.84
N HIS A 26 -2.37 21.05 -28.90
CA HIS A 26 -1.76 22.30 -29.33
C HIS A 26 -1.82 23.40 -28.26
N LEU A 27 -2.96 23.54 -27.58
CA LEU A 27 -3.10 24.52 -26.49
C LEU A 27 -2.16 24.19 -25.33
N VAL A 28 -2.07 22.93 -24.91
CA VAL A 28 -1.17 22.48 -23.85
C VAL A 28 0.29 22.68 -24.26
N SER A 29 0.68 22.23 -25.46
CA SER A 29 2.04 22.41 -25.98
C SER A 29 2.44 23.89 -26.03
N SER A 30 1.57 24.77 -26.55
CA SER A 30 1.88 26.21 -26.65
C SER A 30 2.02 26.90 -25.28
N THR A 31 1.27 26.46 -24.27
CA THR A 31 1.34 27.02 -22.91
C THR A 31 2.54 26.50 -22.13
N VAL A 32 2.89 25.23 -22.31
CA VAL A 32 4.02 24.59 -21.63
C VAL A 32 5.35 25.00 -22.25
N HIS A 33 5.44 25.18 -23.57
CA HIS A 33 6.67 25.65 -24.22
C HIS A 33 7.15 27.03 -23.73
N ALA A 34 6.27 27.86 -23.16
CA ALA A 34 6.67 29.10 -22.49
C ALA A 34 7.58 28.87 -21.26
N ILE A 35 7.64 27.65 -20.74
CA ILE A 35 8.50 27.23 -19.63
C ILE A 35 9.86 26.76 -20.14
N ASP A 36 9.91 26.08 -21.30
CA ASP A 36 11.14 25.50 -21.86
C ASP A 36 12.23 26.54 -22.17
N GLY A 37 11.82 27.77 -22.49
CA GLY A 37 12.75 28.88 -22.75
C GLY A 37 13.31 29.55 -21.50
N LYS A 38 12.88 29.17 -20.29
CA LYS A 38 13.38 29.77 -19.05
C LYS A 38 14.68 29.08 -18.63
N PRO A 39 15.76 29.85 -18.34
CA PRO A 39 16.97 29.25 -17.80
C PRO A 39 16.67 28.53 -16.50
N LEU A 40 17.34 27.40 -16.28
CA LEU A 40 17.23 26.66 -15.04
C LEU A 40 17.63 27.56 -13.85
N PRO A 41 16.97 27.44 -12.68
CA PRO A 41 17.34 28.21 -11.50
C PRO A 41 18.80 27.96 -11.12
N GLN A 42 19.56 29.01 -10.77
CA GLN A 42 20.98 28.87 -10.38
C GLN A 42 21.22 27.83 -9.28
N SER A 43 20.26 27.62 -8.37
CA SER A 43 20.35 26.58 -7.34
C SER A 43 20.47 25.16 -7.93
N THR A 44 19.81 24.89 -9.04
CA THR A 44 19.88 23.59 -9.73
C THR A 44 21.22 23.41 -10.45
N GLU A 45 21.72 24.46 -11.11
CA GLU A 45 23.05 24.46 -11.72
C GLU A 45 24.16 24.24 -10.67
N GLN A 46 24.03 24.85 -9.49
CA GLN A 46 24.96 24.66 -8.37
C GLN A 46 24.93 23.22 -7.84
N LEU A 47 23.75 22.60 -7.73
CA LEU A 47 23.62 21.20 -7.31
C LEU A 47 24.27 20.26 -8.33
N MET A 48 24.05 20.50 -9.63
CA MET A 48 24.68 19.72 -10.70
C MET A 48 26.21 19.88 -10.69
N ALA A 49 26.72 21.12 -10.60
CA ALA A 49 28.16 21.38 -10.51
C ALA A 49 28.79 20.76 -9.26
N LYS A 50 28.06 20.73 -8.13
CA LYS A 50 28.49 20.10 -6.89
C LYS A 50 28.48 18.56 -6.96
N SER A 51 27.60 17.97 -7.77
CA SER A 51 27.61 16.51 -8.02
C SER A 51 28.76 16.05 -8.91
N GLN A 52 29.20 16.90 -9.85
CA GLN A 52 30.33 16.61 -10.75
C GLN A 52 31.69 16.89 -10.10
N SER A 53 31.74 17.81 -9.14
CA SER A 53 32.92 18.02 -8.32
C SER A 53 32.97 16.91 -7.27
N SER A 54 33.80 15.89 -7.51
CA SER A 54 34.09 14.82 -6.57
C SER A 54 34.64 15.38 -5.26
N SER A 55 33.75 15.80 -4.35
CA SER A 55 34.09 15.92 -2.95
C SER A 55 34.40 14.52 -2.42
N PRO A 56 35.43 14.36 -1.57
CA PRO A 56 35.72 13.07 -0.97
C PRO A 56 34.45 12.61 -0.25
N SER A 57 34.00 11.44 -0.68
CA SER A 57 32.92 10.67 -0.07
C SER A 57 33.06 10.71 1.46
N ASN A 58 32.32 11.60 2.12
CA ASN A 58 32.12 11.52 3.57
C ASN A 58 30.94 10.59 3.82
N VAL A 59 31.11 9.34 3.39
CA VAL A 59 30.26 8.24 3.84
C VAL A 59 30.68 7.97 5.28
N ILE A 60 29.90 8.50 6.20
CA ILE A 60 30.01 8.14 7.61
C ILE A 60 29.53 6.68 7.70
N GLU A 61 30.47 5.73 7.80
CA GLU A 61 30.13 4.34 8.02
C GLU A 61 29.37 4.19 9.35
N MET A 62 28.06 3.97 9.28
CA MET A 62 27.19 3.73 10.45
C MET A 62 27.38 2.32 11.05
N SER A 63 28.62 1.84 11.12
CA SER A 63 28.99 0.53 11.67
C SER A 63 28.77 0.44 13.18
N PHE A 64 28.97 1.56 13.89
CA PHE A 64 28.93 1.57 15.36
C PHE A 64 27.51 1.54 15.94
N TRP A 65 26.51 2.08 15.24
CA TRP A 65 25.11 2.04 15.69
C TRP A 65 24.46 0.65 15.51
N ARG A 66 24.94 -0.16 14.54
CA ARG A 66 24.51 -1.57 14.39
C ARG A 66 24.98 -2.45 15.56
N LYS A 67 26.16 -2.20 16.13
CA LYS A 67 26.70 -3.03 17.22
C LYS A 67 26.03 -2.79 18.59
N ALA A 68 25.48 -1.60 18.84
CA ALA A 68 24.79 -1.31 20.10
C ALA A 68 23.46 -2.06 20.24
N SER A 69 22.83 -2.47 19.14
CA SER A 69 21.54 -3.18 19.14
C SER A 69 21.63 -4.67 19.50
N HIS A 70 22.84 -5.25 19.58
CA HIS A 70 23.04 -6.68 19.83
C HIS A 70 23.30 -7.07 21.30
N SER A 71 23.39 -6.11 22.24
CA SER A 71 23.76 -6.40 23.64
C SER A 71 22.58 -6.47 24.64
N VAL A 72 21.33 -6.41 24.18
CA VAL A 72 20.15 -6.58 25.06
C VAL A 72 19.47 -7.91 24.75
N ARG A 73 20.16 -9.01 25.04
CA ARG A 73 19.57 -10.36 25.06
C ARG A 73 20.47 -11.36 25.77
N GLU A 74 20.75 -11.13 27.03
CA GLU A 74 21.19 -12.21 27.92
C GLU A 74 20.35 -12.20 29.20
N HIS A 75 19.77 -13.37 29.50
CA HIS A 75 19.02 -13.74 30.71
C HIS A 75 17.52 -13.41 30.76
N ILE A 76 16.73 -14.07 29.92
CA ILE A 76 15.41 -14.56 30.36
C ILE A 76 15.47 -16.08 30.34
N ALA A 77 15.74 -16.66 31.51
CA ALA A 77 15.56 -18.07 31.78
C ALA A 77 14.06 -18.36 31.89
N ILE A 78 13.47 -18.96 30.87
CA ILE A 78 12.12 -19.53 30.97
C ILE A 78 12.29 -20.95 31.47
N ALA A 79 11.98 -21.17 32.74
CA ALA A 79 11.85 -22.50 33.32
C ALA A 79 10.69 -23.23 32.63
N ALA A 80 10.99 -24.35 31.96
CA ALA A 80 10.00 -25.22 31.36
C ALA A 80 9.23 -25.98 32.46
N VAL A 81 7.96 -25.62 32.66
CA VAL A 81 7.01 -26.46 33.40
C VAL A 81 6.10 -27.12 32.37
N PHE A 82 6.21 -28.43 32.26
CA PHE A 82 5.25 -29.25 31.53
C PHE A 82 3.96 -29.33 32.33
N ILE A 83 2.85 -28.82 31.78
CA ILE A 83 1.51 -29.34 32.07
C ILE A 83 0.77 -29.50 30.75
N LEU A 84 0.42 -30.76 30.46
CA LEU A 84 -0.43 -31.20 29.38
C LEU A 84 -1.90 -30.88 29.66
N THR A 85 -2.62 -30.60 28.58
CA THR A 85 -4.07 -30.77 28.35
C THR A 85 -4.99 -29.55 28.40
N PHE A 86 -5.80 -29.50 27.32
CA PHE A 86 -6.89 -28.61 26.92
C PHE A 86 -6.51 -27.28 26.26
N GLY A 87 -6.92 -27.21 24.98
CA GLY A 87 -6.66 -26.11 24.07
C GLY A 87 -7.15 -24.78 24.62
N VAL A 88 -6.21 -23.83 24.68
CA VAL A 88 -6.48 -22.42 24.84
C VAL A 88 -5.60 -21.72 23.81
N THR A 89 -6.23 -21.23 22.75
CA THR A 89 -5.62 -20.29 21.81
C THR A 89 -5.38 -18.99 22.57
N ILE A 90 -4.17 -18.75 23.06
CA ILE A 90 -3.78 -17.45 23.61
C ILE A 90 -3.55 -16.52 22.41
N GLY A 91 -4.63 -15.92 21.93
CA GLY A 91 -4.56 -14.69 21.14
C GLY A 91 -4.19 -13.57 22.09
N VAL A 92 -3.00 -13.00 21.94
CA VAL A 92 -2.58 -11.82 22.69
C VAL A 92 -3.31 -10.61 22.09
N PHE A 93 -4.54 -10.37 22.56
CA PHE A 93 -5.34 -9.18 22.24
C PHE A 93 -4.84 -8.01 23.09
N LEU A 94 -3.77 -7.36 22.65
CA LEU A 94 -3.30 -6.10 23.24
C LEU A 94 -4.03 -4.93 22.58
N GLY A 95 -4.91 -4.27 23.34
CA GLY A 95 -5.35 -2.90 23.07
C GLY A 95 -6.83 -2.71 22.75
N SER A 96 -7.71 -2.82 23.74
CA SER A 96 -9.03 -2.16 23.71
C SER A 96 -9.01 -1.04 24.74
N SER A 97 -8.78 0.20 24.30
CA SER A 97 -9.15 1.38 25.10
C SER A 97 -10.66 1.36 25.33
N PRO A 98 -11.16 1.59 26.56
CA PRO A 98 -12.59 1.63 26.82
C PRO A 98 -13.19 2.87 26.14
N GLY A 99 -13.76 2.67 24.94
CA GLY A 99 -14.38 3.73 24.14
C GLY A 99 -14.29 3.54 22.61
N SER A 100 -13.40 2.69 22.10
CA SER A 100 -13.32 2.39 20.66
C SER A 100 -13.99 1.05 20.35
N TYR A 101 -15.15 1.10 19.71
CA TYR A 101 -15.78 -0.06 19.10
C TYR A 101 -14.94 -0.47 17.87
N ASN A 102 -14.29 -1.63 17.92
CA ASN A 102 -13.56 -2.20 16.78
C ASN A 102 -14.55 -3.00 15.91
N PRO A 103 -14.55 -2.85 14.57
CA PRO A 103 -15.39 -3.65 13.69
C PRO A 103 -15.15 -5.16 13.89
N ASP A 104 -16.22 -5.94 13.81
CA ASP A 104 -16.19 -7.39 13.98
C ASP A 104 -15.27 -8.06 12.94
N TRP A 105 -14.34 -8.89 13.42
CA TRP A 105 -13.33 -9.53 12.58
C TRP A 105 -13.94 -10.54 11.61
N ASP A 106 -15.01 -11.24 12.02
CA ASP A 106 -15.65 -12.23 11.15
C ASP A 106 -16.22 -11.54 9.91
N THR A 107 -16.91 -10.41 10.11
CA THR A 107 -17.40 -9.55 9.03
C THR A 107 -16.25 -9.07 8.13
N ILE A 108 -15.15 -8.55 8.69
CA ILE A 108 -13.98 -8.11 7.90
C ILE A 108 -13.42 -9.28 7.09
N SER A 109 -13.23 -10.45 7.71
CA SER A 109 -12.65 -11.62 7.05
C SER A 109 -13.50 -12.10 5.87
N GLN A 110 -14.83 -12.00 5.98
CA GLN A 110 -15.76 -12.30 4.90
C GLN A 110 -15.58 -11.34 3.72
N HIS A 111 -15.46 -10.04 4.00
CA HIS A 111 -15.18 -9.03 2.96
C HIS A 111 -13.81 -9.26 2.30
N LEU A 112 -12.77 -9.54 3.10
CA LEU A 112 -11.45 -9.89 2.60
C LEU A 112 -11.47 -11.18 1.77
N THR A 113 -12.43 -12.06 1.97
CA THR A 113 -12.56 -13.29 1.18
C THR A 113 -13.22 -13.03 -0.17
N GLN A 114 -14.26 -12.20 -0.22
CA GLN A 114 -15.19 -12.16 -1.36
C GLN A 114 -15.07 -10.92 -2.24
N LYS A 115 -14.53 -9.82 -1.72
CA LYS A 115 -14.58 -8.52 -2.41
C LYS A 115 -13.28 -8.23 -3.15
N PRO A 116 -13.32 -7.67 -4.36
CA PRO A 116 -12.09 -7.20 -5.03
C PRO A 116 -11.52 -5.95 -4.34
N SER A 117 -10.26 -5.64 -4.63
CA SER A 117 -9.63 -4.38 -4.23
C SER A 117 -10.25 -3.17 -4.96
N ASP A 118 -9.94 -1.96 -4.48
CA ASP A 118 -10.43 -0.65 -4.96
C ASP A 118 -11.91 -0.38 -4.70
N GLN A 119 -12.52 -1.05 -3.73
CA GLN A 119 -13.90 -0.83 -3.33
C GLN A 119 -13.98 -0.44 -1.86
N VAL A 120 -14.86 0.52 -1.55
CA VAL A 120 -15.19 0.95 -0.19
C VAL A 120 -16.50 0.30 0.23
N PHE A 121 -16.49 -0.33 1.39
CA PHE A 121 -17.66 -0.97 2.00
C PHE A 121 -17.91 -0.35 3.37
N THR A 122 -19.10 0.18 3.56
CA THR A 122 -19.53 0.63 4.90
C THR A 122 -19.97 -0.59 5.70
N LEU A 123 -19.35 -0.76 6.86
CA LEU A 123 -19.68 -1.78 7.86
C LEU A 123 -20.73 -1.21 8.83
N ASP A 124 -21.50 -2.10 9.48
CA ASP A 124 -22.63 -1.79 10.37
C ASP A 124 -22.29 -0.81 11.52
N SER A 125 -21.00 -0.69 11.81
CA SER A 125 -20.43 0.04 12.94
C SER A 125 -19.95 1.47 12.60
N GLN A 126 -20.38 2.03 11.46
CA GLN A 126 -19.87 3.29 10.89
C GLN A 126 -18.36 3.27 10.61
N TRP A 127 -17.85 2.08 10.30
CA TRP A 127 -16.51 1.90 9.82
C TRP A 127 -16.57 1.66 8.31
N ASP A 128 -15.76 2.38 7.55
CA ASP A 128 -15.54 2.11 6.15
C ASP A 128 -14.31 1.22 5.99
N LEU A 129 -14.51 0.09 5.32
CA LEU A 129 -13.48 -0.83 4.89
C LEU A 129 -13.13 -0.53 3.42
N ASN A 130 -11.88 -0.17 3.17
CA ASN A 130 -11.36 -0.04 1.81
C ASN A 130 -10.23 -1.05 1.61
N ILE A 131 -10.46 -2.06 0.77
CA ILE A 131 -9.45 -3.03 0.37
C ILE A 131 -8.64 -2.41 -0.77
N GLN A 132 -7.35 -2.19 -0.55
CA GLN A 132 -6.50 -1.42 -1.46
C GLN A 132 -5.76 -2.30 -2.44
N ALA A 133 -5.21 -3.43 -1.97
CA ALA A 133 -4.46 -4.33 -2.81
C ALA A 133 -4.37 -5.74 -2.23
N SER A 134 -4.09 -6.70 -3.10
CA SER A 134 -3.73 -8.08 -2.76
C SER A 134 -2.31 -8.40 -3.21
N PHE A 135 -1.58 -9.23 -2.47
CA PHE A 135 -0.22 -9.65 -2.80
C PHE A 135 0.07 -11.02 -2.17
N ILE A 136 1.21 -11.61 -2.49
CA ILE A 136 1.70 -12.85 -1.86
C ILE A 136 2.85 -12.46 -0.92
N ASN A 137 2.90 -13.02 0.28
CA ASN A 137 3.99 -12.75 1.22
C ASN A 137 5.21 -13.65 0.99
N THR A 138 6.29 -13.40 1.74
CA THR A 138 7.52 -14.20 1.72
C THR A 138 7.35 -15.66 2.17
N LYS A 139 6.18 -16.03 2.72
CA LYS A 139 5.80 -17.40 3.13
C LYS A 139 4.83 -18.07 2.17
N ASP A 140 4.55 -17.45 1.02
CA ASP A 140 3.61 -17.94 0.01
C ASP A 140 2.13 -17.94 0.44
N ASP A 141 1.78 -17.13 1.46
CA ASP A 141 0.38 -16.85 1.80
C ASP A 141 -0.13 -15.62 1.02
N TYR A 142 -1.40 -15.65 0.63
CA TYR A 142 -2.08 -14.45 0.13
C TYR A 142 -2.30 -13.44 1.25
N CYS A 143 -1.98 -12.19 1.00
CA CYS A 143 -2.20 -11.09 1.92
C CYS A 143 -2.96 -9.94 1.26
N ARG A 144 -3.67 -9.18 2.08
CA ARG A 144 -4.45 -8.01 1.66
C ARG A 144 -4.09 -6.81 2.50
N LEU A 145 -3.86 -5.70 1.80
CA LEU A 145 -3.70 -4.37 2.36
C LEU A 145 -5.05 -3.67 2.36
N PHE A 146 -5.50 -3.19 3.51
CA PHE A 146 -6.78 -2.52 3.63
C PHE A 146 -6.77 -1.43 4.70
N THR A 147 -7.64 -0.45 4.55
CA THR A 147 -7.88 0.58 5.55
C THR A 147 -9.23 0.39 6.21
N LEU A 148 -9.26 0.65 7.50
CA LEU A 148 -10.48 0.79 8.28
C LEU A 148 -10.52 2.24 8.78
N ARG A 149 -11.65 2.91 8.55
CA ARG A 149 -11.84 4.32 8.91
C ARG A 149 -13.20 4.52 9.57
N SER A 150 -13.23 5.24 10.68
CA SER A 150 -14.42 5.82 11.29
C SER A 150 -14.26 7.35 11.36
N ALA A 151 -15.23 8.03 11.95
CA ALA A 151 -15.15 9.47 12.18
C ALA A 151 -14.00 9.88 13.14
N ALA A 152 -13.55 8.98 14.02
CA ALA A 152 -12.57 9.29 15.07
C ALA A 152 -11.21 8.62 14.84
N GLU A 153 -11.19 7.46 14.17
CA GLU A 153 -10.00 6.61 14.07
C GLU A 153 -9.84 6.10 12.64
N ALA A 154 -8.59 5.98 12.20
CA ALA A 154 -8.27 5.25 10.98
C ALA A 154 -6.97 4.47 11.14
N HIS A 155 -6.92 3.33 10.46
CA HIS A 155 -5.71 2.51 10.44
C HIS A 155 -5.58 1.75 9.12
N ILE A 156 -4.33 1.56 8.72
CA ILE A 156 -3.91 0.70 7.61
C ILE A 156 -3.59 -0.67 8.21
N ASN A 157 -4.00 -1.74 7.54
CA ASN A 157 -3.87 -3.10 8.03
C ASN A 157 -3.36 -4.00 6.92
N ILE A 158 -2.59 -5.01 7.31
CA ILE A 158 -2.29 -6.17 6.47
C ILE A 158 -2.88 -7.40 7.15
N ALA A 159 -3.65 -8.19 6.41
CA ALA A 159 -4.07 -9.52 6.83
C ALA A 159 -3.63 -10.56 5.82
N CYS A 160 -3.24 -11.74 6.29
CA CYS A 160 -2.80 -12.84 5.45
C CYS A 160 -3.69 -14.07 5.66
N ASN A 161 -3.99 -14.78 4.59
CA ASN A 161 -4.75 -16.01 4.63
C ASN A 161 -3.81 -17.17 4.90
N THR A 162 -3.75 -17.60 6.16
CA THR A 162 -2.94 -18.72 6.61
C THR A 162 -3.86 -19.89 6.92
N GLY A 163 -3.68 -21.02 6.22
CA GLY A 163 -4.46 -22.22 6.47
C GLY A 163 -5.97 -22.00 6.32
N ASN A 164 -6.40 -21.35 5.25
CA ASN A 164 -7.81 -21.04 4.94
C ASN A 164 -8.49 -20.08 5.93
N SER A 165 -7.71 -19.30 6.69
CA SER A 165 -8.23 -18.31 7.63
C SER A 165 -7.47 -17.00 7.52
N TRP A 166 -8.18 -15.88 7.45
CA TRP A 166 -7.58 -14.56 7.50
C TRP A 166 -7.09 -14.26 8.91
N GLN A 167 -5.81 -13.89 9.03
CA GLN A 167 -5.19 -13.46 10.26
C GLN A 167 -4.61 -12.05 10.09
N LEU A 168 -4.88 -11.18 11.06
CA LEU A 168 -4.30 -9.84 11.08
C LEU A 168 -2.79 -9.96 11.30
N HIS A 169 -2.01 -9.48 10.33
CA HIS A 169 -0.56 -9.49 10.36
C HIS A 169 -0.01 -8.22 10.99
N SER A 170 -0.57 -7.06 10.63
CA SER A 170 -0.13 -5.76 11.14
C SER A 170 -1.24 -4.71 11.07
N ARG A 171 -1.07 -3.67 11.90
CA ARG A 171 -1.95 -2.50 11.98
C ARG A 171 -1.08 -1.27 12.23
N LEU A 172 -1.25 -0.25 11.40
CA LEU A 172 -0.57 1.04 11.47
C LEU A 172 -1.61 2.16 11.61
N PRO A 173 -1.50 3.06 12.60
CA PRO A 173 -2.41 4.19 12.72
C PRO A 173 -2.24 5.13 11.51
N THR A 174 -3.34 5.77 11.09
CA THR A 174 -3.31 6.84 10.09
C THR A 174 -4.37 7.88 10.43
N ASP A 175 -4.31 9.05 9.81
CA ASP A 175 -5.23 10.14 10.11
C ASP A 175 -6.66 9.77 9.69
N ALA A 176 -7.61 9.94 10.62
CA ALA A 176 -9.05 9.76 10.41
C ALA A 176 -9.69 10.89 9.56
N SER A 177 -8.92 11.90 9.17
CA SER A 177 -9.37 13.08 8.42
C SER A 177 -10.18 12.71 7.17
N SER A 178 -11.21 13.52 6.88
CA SER A 178 -12.13 13.32 5.76
C SER A 178 -11.40 13.20 4.41
N PRO A 179 -11.87 12.32 3.50
CA PRO A 179 -11.34 12.20 2.14
C PRO A 179 -11.41 13.51 1.32
N ASP A 180 -12.20 14.50 1.74
CA ASP A 180 -12.37 15.80 1.06
C ASP A 180 -11.22 16.80 1.29
N THR A 181 -10.27 16.47 2.17
CA THR A 181 -9.11 17.33 2.41
C THR A 181 -8.01 16.98 1.42
N TYR A 182 -7.46 17.99 0.73
CA TYR A 182 -6.30 17.81 -0.15
C TYR A 182 -5.15 17.15 0.64
N ARG A 183 -4.77 15.93 0.25
CA ARG A 183 -3.63 15.20 0.81
C ARG A 183 -2.57 15.02 -0.26
N THR A 184 -1.34 15.40 0.06
CA THR A 184 -0.18 14.92 -0.68
C THR A 184 -0.11 13.40 -0.53
N ALA A 185 0.32 12.68 -1.57
CA ALA A 185 0.62 11.25 -1.49
C ALA A 185 1.69 11.07 -0.39
N SER A 186 1.23 10.80 0.83
CA SER A 186 2.10 10.77 2.00
C SER A 186 2.74 9.39 1.98
N VAL A 187 4.03 9.37 1.65
CA VAL A 187 4.89 8.20 1.85
C VAL A 187 4.81 7.88 3.35
N HIS A 188 4.23 6.73 3.70
CA HIS A 188 4.23 6.23 5.07
C HIS A 188 5.44 5.30 5.16
N PRO A 189 6.61 5.75 5.66
CA PRO A 189 7.84 4.96 5.56
C PRO A 189 7.74 3.64 6.34
N GLU A 190 6.90 3.62 7.38
CA GLU A 190 6.57 2.42 8.15
C GLU A 190 5.77 1.40 7.34
N LEU A 191 4.84 1.87 6.51
CA LEU A 191 4.10 1.00 5.59
C LEU A 191 5.02 0.45 4.51
N ASP A 192 5.89 1.29 3.94
CA ASP A 192 6.83 0.87 2.89
C ASP A 192 7.79 -0.20 3.43
N ALA A 193 8.39 0.02 4.61
CA ALA A 193 9.27 -0.98 5.24
C ALA A 193 8.54 -2.28 5.58
N LEU A 194 7.27 -2.19 5.99
CA LEU A 194 6.43 -3.34 6.25
C LEU A 194 6.10 -4.12 4.96
N LEU A 195 5.77 -3.41 3.87
CA LEU A 195 5.54 -4.02 2.56
C LEU A 195 6.82 -4.66 2.04
N ASP A 196 7.97 -3.98 2.08
CA ASP A 196 9.26 -4.52 1.62
C ASP A 196 9.67 -5.81 2.36
N SER A 197 9.32 -5.93 3.64
CA SER A 197 9.64 -7.11 4.45
C SER A 197 8.61 -8.25 4.32
N THR A 198 7.37 -7.93 3.94
CA THR A 198 6.28 -8.91 3.88
C THR A 198 6.04 -9.40 2.46
N LEU A 199 6.09 -8.53 1.47
CA LEU A 199 5.67 -8.77 0.09
C LEU A 199 6.73 -9.57 -0.68
N LYS A 200 6.28 -10.58 -1.41
CA LYS A 200 7.07 -11.38 -2.35
C LYS A 200 6.74 -10.93 -3.78
N GLY A 201 7.66 -10.22 -4.42
CA GLY A 201 7.51 -9.81 -5.82
C GLY A 201 6.69 -8.54 -6.01
N SER A 202 5.49 -8.65 -6.58
CA SER A 202 4.60 -7.53 -6.87
C SER A 202 3.20 -7.75 -6.30
N PHE A 203 2.40 -6.68 -6.22
CA PHE A 203 0.96 -6.82 -6.01
C PHE A 203 0.30 -7.64 -7.13
N LEU A 204 -0.79 -8.32 -6.78
CA LEU A 204 -1.64 -9.01 -7.74
C LEU A 204 -2.33 -7.98 -8.62
N ASN A 205 -2.34 -8.24 -9.92
CA ASN A 205 -3.22 -7.52 -10.84
C ASN A 205 -4.68 -8.02 -10.68
N ARG A 206 -5.62 -7.33 -11.33
CA ARG A 206 -7.05 -7.65 -11.24
C ARG A 206 -7.39 -9.10 -11.65
N SER A 207 -6.71 -9.64 -12.67
CA SER A 207 -6.95 -11.03 -13.10
C SER A 207 -6.50 -12.03 -12.04
N GLN A 208 -5.30 -11.82 -11.48
CA GLN A 208 -4.73 -12.69 -10.44
C GLN A 208 -5.53 -12.62 -9.14
N GLU A 209 -6.00 -11.43 -8.76
CA GLU A 209 -6.86 -11.26 -7.60
C GLU A 209 -8.20 -11.99 -7.76
N ASN A 210 -8.87 -11.85 -8.91
CA ASN A 210 -10.13 -12.55 -9.15
C ASN A 210 -9.93 -14.07 -9.13
N GLU A 211 -8.85 -14.57 -9.74
CA GLU A 211 -8.50 -15.99 -9.68
C GLU A 211 -8.27 -16.45 -8.23
N ALA A 212 -7.58 -15.65 -7.41
CA ALA A 212 -7.38 -15.96 -6.00
C ALA A 212 -8.71 -15.97 -5.22
N ILE A 213 -9.63 -15.04 -5.49
CA ILE A 213 -10.97 -15.01 -4.90
C ILE A 213 -11.76 -16.28 -5.29
N ASP A 214 -11.79 -16.62 -6.58
CA ASP A 214 -12.51 -17.78 -7.11
C ASP A 214 -11.96 -19.10 -6.54
N ASN A 215 -10.64 -19.16 -6.35
CA ASN A 215 -9.95 -20.28 -5.71
C ASN A 215 -9.94 -20.22 -4.18
N HIS A 216 -10.74 -19.34 -3.57
CA HIS A 216 -10.89 -19.21 -2.12
C HIS A 216 -9.56 -18.98 -1.39
N TRP A 217 -8.63 -18.28 -2.04
CA TRP A 217 -7.32 -17.91 -1.51
C TRP A 217 -6.46 -19.10 -1.08
N GLN A 218 -6.66 -20.27 -1.70
CA GLN A 218 -5.81 -21.43 -1.48
C GLN A 218 -4.45 -21.22 -2.13
N SER A 219 -3.37 -21.33 -1.35
CA SER A 219 -2.01 -21.37 -1.89
C SER A 219 -1.81 -22.66 -2.71
N GLN A 220 -1.07 -22.54 -3.81
CA GLN A 220 -0.72 -23.68 -4.67
C GLN A 220 0.42 -24.50 -4.07
#